data_AF-A0A3A3GB31-F1
#
_entry.id   AF-A0A3A3GB31-F1
#
_cell.length_a   1.000
_cell.length_b   1.000
_cell.length_c   1.000
_cell.angle_alpha   90.00
_cell.angle_beta   90.00
_cell.angle_gamma   90.00
#
_symmetry.space_group_name_H-M   'P 1'
#
loop_
_entity.id
_entity.type
_entity.pdbx_description
1 polymer ?
#
loop_
_entity_poly.entity_id
_entity_poly.type
_entity_poly.pdbx_seq_one_letter_code
_entity_poly.pdbx_strand_id
1 'polypeptide(L)'
;MQLLRLLGIIFWHWATPFWRFRDANQGTLEQRSANYRHNRAQRAILPSYTLKWLAIAASMLMLLQIYSGMLTQAMEGTPAYFYAALFCVSTGIVFSFACVVIAILLACYLFFTHIKD
;
A
#
# COMPACT_ATOMS: atom_id res chain seq x y z
N MET A 1 -16.81 12.72 12.49
CA MET A 1 -16.24 11.35 12.46
C MET A 1 -16.70 10.50 11.26
N GLN A 2 -17.97 10.53 10.83
CA GLN A 2 -18.44 9.73 9.68
C GLN A 2 -17.72 10.06 8.35
N LEU A 3 -17.43 11.33 8.07
CA LEU A 3 -16.73 11.75 6.85
C LEU A 3 -15.31 11.16 6.74
N LEU A 4 -14.52 11.23 7.82
CA LEU A 4 -13.17 10.64 7.88
C LEU A 4 -13.18 9.14 7.58
N ARG A 5 -14.17 8.43 8.10
CA ARG A 5 -14.36 7.00 7.83
C ARG A 5 -14.66 6.75 6.36
N LEU A 6 -15.55 7.54 5.75
CA LEU A 6 -15.89 7.41 4.33
C LEU A 6 -14.67 7.69 3.44
N LEU A 7 -13.92 8.76 3.73
CA LEU A 7 -12.69 9.10 3.02
C LEU A 7 -11.66 7.96 3.11
N GLY A 8 -11.49 7.37 4.29
CA GLY A 8 -10.59 6.22 4.48
C GLY A 8 -11.00 5.01 3.66
N ILE A 9 -12.29 4.69 3.59
CA ILE A 9 -12.81 3.56 2.79
C ILE A 9 -12.60 3.82 1.29
N ILE A 10 -12.92 5.03 0.82
CA ILE A 10 -12.75 5.41 -0.58
C ILE A 10 -11.27 5.35 -0.98
N PHE A 11 -10.40 5.92 -0.14
CA PHE A 11 -8.96 5.85 -0.36
C PHE A 11 -8.47 4.41 -0.41
N TRP A 12 -8.92 3.55 0.52
CA TRP A 12 -8.52 2.15 0.54
C TRP A 12 -8.95 1.36 -0.71
N HIS A 13 -10.16 1.60 -1.23
CA HIS A 13 -10.63 0.97 -2.47
C HIS A 13 -9.92 1.49 -3.72
N TRP A 14 -9.52 2.76 -3.71
CA TRP A 14 -8.72 3.36 -4.77
C TRP A 14 -7.27 2.86 -4.75
N ALA A 15 -6.71 2.67 -3.55
CA ALA A 15 -5.33 2.28 -3.31
C ALA A 15 -5.11 0.76 -3.38
N THR A 16 -6.12 -0.08 -3.11
CA THR A 16 -5.95 -1.54 -3.12
C THR A 16 -7.00 -2.26 -3.96
N PRO A 17 -6.63 -3.37 -4.63
CA PRO A 17 -7.56 -4.13 -5.46
C PRO A 17 -8.28 -5.26 -4.70
N PHE A 18 -7.98 -5.47 -3.41
CA PHE A 18 -8.38 -6.68 -2.67
C PHE A 18 -9.89 -6.90 -2.59
N TRP A 19 -10.69 -5.84 -2.67
CA TRP A 19 -12.15 -5.94 -2.71
C TRP A 19 -12.71 -6.67 -3.94
N ARG A 20 -11.90 -6.84 -5.00
CA ARG A 20 -12.28 -7.61 -6.21
C ARG A 20 -11.96 -9.10 -6.12
N PHE A 21 -11.13 -9.50 -5.16
CA PHE A 21 -10.70 -10.88 -4.99
C PHE A 21 -11.67 -11.64 -4.07
N ARG A 22 -11.87 -12.92 -4.36
CA ARG A 22 -12.70 -13.84 -3.58
C ARG A 22 -11.84 -14.67 -2.63
N ASP A 23 -12.39 -15.08 -1.51
CA ASP A 23 -11.71 -16.02 -0.62
C ASP A 23 -11.64 -17.41 -1.28
N ALA A 24 -10.43 -17.89 -1.54
CA ALA A 24 -10.18 -19.18 -2.16
C ALA A 24 -10.23 -20.35 -1.16
N ASN A 25 -10.30 -20.08 0.15
CA ASN A 25 -10.34 -21.11 1.20
C ASN A 25 -11.76 -21.50 1.63
N GLN A 26 -12.79 -20.75 1.19
CA GLN A 26 -14.17 -20.98 1.57
C GLN A 26 -14.95 -21.80 0.55
N GLY A 27 -15.92 -22.58 1.03
CA GLY A 27 -16.80 -23.40 0.20
C GLY A 27 -16.30 -24.83 -0.06
N THR A 28 -17.01 -25.54 -0.93
CA THR A 28 -16.66 -26.89 -1.42
C THR A 28 -15.40 -26.86 -2.28
N LEU A 29 -14.79 -28.02 -2.55
CA LEU A 29 -13.59 -28.11 -3.41
C LEU A 29 -13.79 -27.44 -4.78
N GLU A 30 -14.96 -27.63 -5.39
CA GLU A 30 -15.31 -27.01 -6.67
C GLU A 30 -15.43 -25.48 -6.57
N GLN A 31 -16.04 -24.98 -5.49
CA GLN A 31 -16.18 -23.54 -5.24
C GLN A 31 -14.82 -22.88 -5.01
N ARG A 32 -13.92 -23.53 -4.25
CA ARG A 32 -12.55 -23.05 -4.03
C ARG A 32 -11.77 -22.96 -5.35
N SER A 33 -11.86 -23.99 -6.17
CA SER A 33 -11.24 -24.01 -7.51
C SER A 33 -11.81 -22.90 -8.42
N ALA A 34 -13.13 -22.68 -8.40
CA ALA A 34 -13.77 -21.60 -9.14
C ALA A 34 -13.34 -20.20 -8.65
N ASN A 35 -13.24 -20.00 -7.33
CA ASN A 35 -12.76 -18.75 -6.74
C ASN A 35 -11.28 -18.49 -7.09
N TYR A 36 -10.44 -19.52 -7.09
CA TYR A 36 -9.05 -19.40 -7.51
C TYR A 36 -8.92 -18.99 -8.98
N ARG A 37 -9.66 -19.64 -9.90
CA ARG A 37 -9.67 -19.27 -11.33
C ARG A 37 -10.13 -17.82 -11.53
N HIS A 38 -11.16 -17.39 -10.79
CA HIS A 38 -11.64 -16.00 -10.82
C HIS A 38 -10.55 -15.02 -10.39
N ASN A 39 -9.90 -15.25 -9.24
CA ASN A 39 -8.82 -14.43 -8.74
C ASN A 39 -7.64 -14.35 -9.73
N ARG A 40 -7.28 -15.49 -10.33
CA ARG A 40 -6.22 -15.56 -11.32
C ARG A 40 -6.54 -14.74 -12.57
N ALA A 41 -7.79 -14.75 -13.02
CA ALA A 41 -8.23 -13.92 -14.15
C ALA A 41 -8.13 -12.41 -13.84
N GLN A 42 -8.27 -12.02 -12.57
CA GLN A 42 -8.13 -10.62 -12.14
C GLN A 42 -6.66 -10.16 -12.02
N ARG A 43 -5.66 -11.03 -12.15
CA ARG A 43 -4.24 -10.69 -11.88
C ARG A 43 -3.72 -9.46 -12.62
N ALA A 44 -4.24 -9.17 -13.82
CA ALA A 44 -3.80 -8.07 -14.67
C ALA A 44 -4.01 -6.69 -14.02
N ILE A 45 -4.88 -6.58 -13.00
CA ILE A 45 -5.08 -5.32 -12.27
C ILE A 45 -3.93 -5.04 -11.30
N LEU A 46 -3.24 -6.07 -10.78
CA LEU A 46 -2.25 -5.93 -9.71
C LEU A 46 -1.10 -4.98 -10.09
N PRO A 47 -0.47 -5.07 -11.28
CA PRO A 47 0.60 -4.15 -11.67
C PRO A 47 0.17 -2.68 -11.67
N SER A 48 -1.07 -2.38 -12.07
CA SER A 48 -1.59 -1.00 -12.06
C SER A 48 -1.69 -0.43 -10.65
N TYR A 49 -2.09 -1.25 -9.68
CA TYR A 49 -2.10 -0.86 -8.26
C TYR A 49 -0.69 -0.79 -7.67
N THR A 50 0.21 -1.68 -8.08
CA THR A 50 1.64 -1.61 -7.69
C THR A 50 2.26 -0.28 -8.13
N LEU A 51 1.98 0.20 -9.34
CA LEU A 51 2.46 1.50 -9.83
C LEU A 51 1.95 2.68 -8.98
N LYS A 52 0.68 2.64 -8.53
CA LYS A 52 0.15 3.67 -7.62
C LYS A 52 0.93 3.70 -6.32
N TRP A 53 1.18 2.54 -5.72
CA TRP A 53 1.97 2.45 -4.48
C TRP A 53 3.43 2.81 -4.69
N LEU A 54 4.01 2.52 -5.85
CA LEU A 54 5.36 2.96 -6.21
C LEU A 54 5.44 4.48 -6.26
N ALA A 55 4.45 5.15 -6.85
CA ALA A 55 4.37 6.61 -6.86
C ALA A 55 4.22 7.19 -5.44
N ILE A 56 3.40 6.57 -4.59
CA ILE A 56 3.27 6.95 -3.17
C ILE A 56 4.59 6.76 -2.44
N ALA A 57 5.24 5.61 -2.58
CA ALA A 57 6.53 5.31 -1.96
C ALA A 57 7.60 6.31 -2.39
N ALA A 58 7.72 6.59 -3.70
CA ALA A 58 8.66 7.57 -4.22
C ALA A 58 8.39 8.98 -3.65
N SER A 59 7.12 9.39 -3.59
CA SER A 59 6.72 10.68 -3.02
C SER A 59 7.06 10.78 -1.53
N MET A 60 6.78 9.72 -0.75
CA MET A 60 7.10 9.69 0.68
C MET A 60 8.60 9.65 0.93
N LEU A 61 9.37 8.97 0.08
CA LEU A 61 10.83 8.97 0.15
C LEU A 61 11.40 10.37 -0.10
N MET A 62 10.89 11.09 -1.11
CA MET A 62 11.28 12.48 -1.37
C MET A 62 10.96 13.39 -0.17
N LEU A 63 9.75 13.27 0.38
CA LEU A 63 9.36 14.03 1.58
C LEU A 63 10.22 13.70 2.80
N LEU A 64 10.56 12.42 3.00
CA LEU A 64 11.44 11.98 4.06
C LEU A 64 12.82 12.65 3.95
N GLN A 65 13.39 12.74 2.75
CA GLN A 65 14.67 13.43 2.53
C GLN A 65 14.56 14.94 2.86
N ILE A 66 13.47 15.59 2.45
CA ILE A 66 13.22 17.01 2.73
C ILE A 66 13.12 17.25 4.24
N TYR A 67 12.25 16.50 4.94
CA TYR A 67 12.04 16.69 6.38
C TYR A 67 13.25 16.27 7.22
N SER A 68 13.99 15.24 6.80
CA SER A 68 15.25 14.88 7.44
C SER A 68 16.27 16.01 7.30
N GLY A 69 16.38 16.66 6.14
CA GLY A 69 17.24 17.82 5.96
C GLY A 69 16.82 19.02 6.81
N MET A 70 15.51 19.31 6.88
CA MET A 70 14.97 20.36 7.75
C MET A 70 15.25 20.07 9.24
N LEU A 71 15.13 18.80 9.66
CA LEU A 71 15.40 18.39 11.04
C LEU A 71 16.86 18.61 11.42
N THR A 72 17.80 18.31 10.51
CA THR A 72 19.24 18.54 10.75
C THR A 72 19.59 20.03 10.87
N GLN A 73 18.83 20.91 10.21
CA GLN A 73 19.05 22.36 10.27
C GLN A 73 18.31 23.03 11.43
N ALA A 74 17.28 22.39 11.99
CA ALA A 74 16.48 22.94 13.06
C ALA A 74 17.21 22.86 14.41
N MET A 75 17.15 23.94 15.20
CA MET A 75 17.67 23.94 16.56
C MET A 75 16.76 23.12 17.48
N GLU A 76 17.36 22.24 18.27
CA GLU A 76 16.65 21.44 19.27
C GLU A 76 15.87 22.33 20.27
N GLY A 77 14.70 21.85 20.70
CA GLY A 77 13.81 22.59 21.60
C GLY A 77 12.94 23.65 20.92
N THR A 78 13.09 23.88 19.62
CA THR A 78 12.20 24.79 18.87
C THR A 78 10.95 24.08 18.34
N PRO A 79 9.83 24.81 18.13
CA PRO A 79 8.66 24.24 17.46
C PRO A 79 8.96 23.71 16.05
N ALA A 80 9.89 24.36 15.33
CA ALA A 80 10.31 23.94 14.00
C ALA A 80 10.96 22.55 14.01
N TYR A 81 11.81 22.26 15.01
CA TYR A 81 12.38 20.93 15.22
C TYR A 81 11.29 19.88 15.46
N PHE A 82 10.31 20.18 16.32
CA PHE A 82 9.21 19.26 16.61
C PHE A 82 8.40 18.93 15.35
N TYR A 83 8.02 19.93 14.55
CA TYR A 83 7.27 19.69 13.32
C TYR A 83 8.09 18.91 12.29
N ALA A 84 9.37 19.26 12.09
CA ALA A 84 10.26 18.54 11.19
C ALA A 84 10.42 17.07 11.60
N ALA A 85 10.60 16.80 12.89
CA ALA A 85 10.70 15.45 13.43
C ALA A 85 9.40 14.66 13.22
N LEU A 86 8.25 15.26 13.53
CA LEU A 86 6.94 14.63 13.38
C LEU A 86 6.67 14.23 11.90
N PHE A 87 6.91 15.14 10.96
CA PHE A 87 6.71 14.85 9.53
C PHE A 87 7.76 13.86 8.99
N CYS A 88 9.02 13.94 9.45
CA CYS A 88 10.06 12.98 9.10
C CYS A 88 9.67 11.56 9.51
N VAL A 89 9.26 11.36 10.77
CA VAL A 89 8.83 10.04 11.26
C VAL A 89 7.58 9.57 10.51
N SER A 90 6.58 10.44 10.34
CA SER A 90 5.32 10.09 9.68
C SER A 90 5.54 9.65 8.23
N THR A 91 6.36 10.37 7.46
CA THR A 91 6.68 10.02 6.07
C THR A 91 7.48 8.71 5.98
N GLY A 92 8.40 8.45 6.91
CA GLY A 92 9.12 7.18 7.00
C GLY A 92 8.21 5.97 7.26
N ILE A 93 7.20 6.13 8.14
CA ILE A 93 6.21 5.08 8.40
C ILE A 93 5.39 4.80 7.14
N VAL A 94 4.86 5.84 6.47
CA VAL A 94 4.05 5.66 5.27
C VAL A 94 4.87 5.06 4.12
N PHE A 95 6.13 5.46 3.96
CA PHE A 95 7.05 4.86 3.00
C PHE A 95 7.23 3.35 3.25
N SER A 96 7.52 2.97 4.49
CA SER A 96 7.72 1.58 4.89
C SER A 96 6.46 0.74 4.64
N PHE A 97 5.29 1.29 4.99
CA PHE A 97 4.00 0.66 4.70
C PHE A 97 3.77 0.47 3.20
N ALA A 98 4.07 1.49 2.37
CA ALA A 98 3.96 1.40 0.93
C ALA A 98 4.85 0.29 0.35
N CYS A 99 6.08 0.13 0.84
CA CYS A 99 6.98 -0.96 0.44
C CYS A 99 6.39 -2.34 0.74
N VAL A 100 5.77 -2.52 1.91
CA VAL A 100 5.08 -3.78 2.26
C VAL A 100 3.93 -4.05 1.30
N VAL A 101 3.09 -3.05 1.01
CA VAL A 101 1.97 -3.23 0.07
C VAL A 101 2.46 -3.57 -1.33
N ILE A 102 3.51 -2.92 -1.83
CA ILE A 102 4.17 -3.25 -3.11
C ILE A 102 4.62 -4.71 -3.11
N ALA A 103 5.33 -5.14 -2.06
CA ALA A 103 5.84 -6.51 -1.94
C ALA A 103 4.70 -7.54 -1.98
N ILE A 104 3.61 -7.29 -1.26
CA ILE A 104 2.42 -8.16 -1.27
C ILE A 104 1.78 -8.21 -2.66
N LEU A 105 1.57 -7.06 -3.31
CA LEU A 105 0.94 -7.01 -4.64
C LEU A 105 1.80 -7.72 -5.70
N LEU A 106 3.13 -7.55 -5.64
CA LEU A 106 4.06 -8.26 -6.50
C LEU A 106 4.06 -9.77 -6.21
N ALA A 107 4.08 -10.17 -4.94
CA ALA A 107 3.99 -11.58 -4.56
C ALA A 107 2.70 -12.22 -5.09
N CYS A 108 1.54 -11.56 -4.92
CA CYS A 108 0.27 -12.01 -5.48
C CYS A 108 0.31 -12.10 -7.02
N TYR A 109 0.90 -11.11 -7.69
CA TYR A 109 1.02 -11.12 -9.14
C TYR A 109 1.89 -12.28 -9.64
N LEU A 110 3.05 -12.49 -9.03
CA LEU A 110 3.95 -13.60 -9.36
C LEU A 110 3.30 -14.95 -9.06
N PHE A 111 2.61 -15.07 -7.92
CA PHE A 111 1.87 -16.27 -7.53
C PHE A 111 0.83 -16.64 -8.61
N PHE A 112 -0.03 -15.70 -9.02
CA PHE A 112 -1.04 -15.96 -10.05
C PHE A 112 -0.48 -16.15 -11.47
N THR A 113 0.75 -15.68 -11.72
CA THR A 113 1.41 -15.80 -13.01
C THR A 113 2.14 -17.15 -13.15
N HIS A 114 2.92 -17.54 -12.14
CA HIS A 114 3.87 -18.65 -12.26
C HIS A 114 3.42 -19.94 -11.59
N ILE A 115 2.60 -19.88 -10.54
CA ILE A 115 2.11 -21.10 -9.90
C ILE A 115 0.92 -21.60 -10.71
N LYS A 116 1.05 -22.82 -11.25
CA LYS A 116 -0.02 -23.59 -11.85
C LYS A 116 -0.43 -24.65 -10.83
N ASP A 117 -1.74 -24.85 -10.71
CA ASP A 117 -2.32 -26.01 -9.99
C ASP A 117 -1.85 -27.33 -10.61
#